data_AF-A0A4R6NBC2-F1
#
_entry.id   AF-A0A4R6NBC2-F1
#
_cell.length_a   1.000
_cell.length_b   1.000
_cell.length_c   1.000
_cell.angle_alpha   90.00
_cell.angle_beta   90.00
_cell.angle_gamma   90.00
#
_symmetry.space_group_name_H-M   'P 1'
#
loop_
_entity.id
_entity.type
_entity.pdbx_description
1 polymer ?
#
loop_
_entity_poly.entity_id
_entity_poly.type
_entity_poly.pdbx_seq_one_letter_code
_entity_poly.pdbx_strand_id
1 'polypeptide(L)'
;MNPKFVSYVMQTAAFIDEKAKHVSRGKVNRLLISGLEKVNIPVPFSDDPEKSLAEQARIVAILDKFDALTNSITEGLPREIELRQKQYAYYRDLLLSFPKPVVVEA
;
A
#
# COMPACT_ATOMS: atom_id res chain seq x y z
N MET A 1 -4.21 21.44 -6.58
CA MET A 1 -4.48 20.28 -5.70
C MET A 1 -3.50 19.17 -6.04
N ASN A 2 -2.91 18.49 -5.06
CA ASN A 2 -1.92 17.44 -5.29
C ASN A 2 -2.62 16.10 -5.65
N PRO A 3 -2.31 15.46 -6.79
CA PRO A 3 -2.99 14.23 -7.22
C PRO A 3 -2.71 13.02 -6.30
N LYS A 4 -1.50 12.92 -5.75
CA LYS A 4 -1.16 11.84 -4.80
C LYS A 4 -1.95 11.98 -3.50
N PHE A 5 -2.16 13.20 -3.03
CA PHE A 5 -2.98 13.46 -1.86
C PHE A 5 -4.42 12.94 -2.07
N VAL A 6 -5.01 13.22 -3.23
CA VAL A 6 -6.35 12.71 -3.58
C VAL A 6 -6.38 11.18 -3.58
N SER A 7 -5.36 10.53 -4.16
CA SER A 7 -5.25 9.06 -4.14
C SER A 7 -5.28 8.50 -2.72
N TYR A 8 -4.48 9.07 -1.80
CA TYR A 8 -4.47 8.64 -0.41
C TYR A 8 -5.81 8.89 0.30
N VAL A 9 -6.46 10.03 0.05
CA VAL A 9 -7.79 10.31 0.60
C VAL A 9 -8.82 9.30 0.09
N MET A 10 -8.78 8.94 -1.19
CA MET A 10 -9.70 7.96 -1.78
C MET A 10 -9.59 6.56 -1.19
N GLN A 11 -8.44 6.22 -0.59
CA GLN A 11 -8.22 4.96 0.10
C GLN A 11 -8.76 4.96 1.54
N THR A 12 -9.13 6.13 2.08
CA THR A 12 -9.61 6.26 3.46
C THR A 12 -11.03 5.73 3.62
N ALA A 13 -11.34 5.12 4.78
CA ALA A 13 -12.68 4.61 5.11
C ALA A 13 -13.77 5.68 4.97
N ALA A 14 -13.52 6.90 5.44
CA ALA A 14 -14.46 8.02 5.34
C ALA A 14 -14.87 8.32 3.89
N PHE A 15 -13.92 8.25 2.94
CA PHE A 15 -14.22 8.44 1.52
C PHE A 15 -15.00 7.26 0.95
N ILE A 16 -14.68 6.03 1.36
CA ILE A 16 -15.41 4.83 0.94
C ILE A 16 -16.88 4.91 1.39
N ASP A 17 -17.13 5.37 2.61
CA ASP A 17 -18.48 5.56 3.16
C ASP A 17 -19.25 6.66 2.43
N GLU A 18 -18.60 7.80 2.15
CA GLU A 18 -19.18 8.88 1.35
C GLU A 18 -19.55 8.40 -0.05
N LYS A 19 -18.58 7.75 -0.73
CA LYS A 19 -18.79 7.17 -2.06
C LYS A 19 -19.97 6.20 -2.06
N ALA A 20 -20.11 5.36 -1.03
CA ALA A 20 -21.17 4.36 -0.93
C ALA A 20 -22.59 4.95 -0.89
N LYS A 21 -22.76 6.22 -0.46
CA LYS A 21 -24.04 6.94 -0.51
C LYS A 21 -24.46 7.30 -1.93
N HIS A 22 -23.50 7.47 -2.82
CA HIS A 22 -23.71 7.91 -4.20
C HIS A 22 -23.60 6.76 -5.23
N VAL A 23 -23.40 5.52 -4.78
CA VAL A 23 -23.44 4.30 -5.62
C VAL A 23 -24.88 3.95 -5.97
N SER A 24 -25.17 3.77 -7.26
CA SER A 24 -26.41 3.14 -7.71
C SER A 24 -26.35 1.63 -7.47
N ARG A 25 -27.25 1.13 -6.63
CA ARG A 25 -27.34 -0.28 -6.23
C ARG A 25 -28.32 -1.02 -7.12
N GLY A 26 -27.80 -1.76 -8.10
CA GLY A 26 -28.53 -2.73 -8.92
C GLY A 26 -27.89 -4.11 -8.84
N LYS A 27 -27.99 -4.93 -9.89
CA LYS A 27 -27.25 -6.22 -9.96
C LYS A 27 -25.73 -6.05 -9.98
N VAL A 28 -25.26 -4.93 -10.53
CA VAL A 28 -23.87 -4.49 -10.50
C VAL A 28 -23.87 -3.07 -9.92
N ASN A 29 -23.06 -2.85 -8.89
CA ASN A 29 -22.89 -1.53 -8.30
C ASN A 29 -22.21 -0.60 -9.32
N ARG A 30 -22.82 0.56 -9.58
CA ARG A 30 -22.28 1.55 -10.53
C ARG A 30 -22.20 2.92 -9.87
N LEU A 31 -21.10 3.62 -10.11
CA LEU A 31 -20.94 5.03 -9.76
C LEU A 31 -21.10 5.85 -11.03
N LEU A 32 -22.12 6.72 -11.05
CA LEU A 32 -22.35 7.67 -12.13
C LEU A 32 -21.51 8.93 -11.88
N ILE A 33 -21.19 9.67 -12.95
CA ILE A 33 -20.44 10.94 -12.87
C ILE A 33 -21.17 11.93 -11.94
N SER A 34 -22.50 12.00 -12.05
CA SER A 34 -23.36 12.83 -11.19
C SER A 34 -23.36 12.42 -9.71
N GLY A 35 -22.99 11.17 -9.40
CA GLY A 35 -22.76 10.71 -8.04
C GLY A 35 -21.38 11.12 -7.54
N LEU A 36 -20.37 11.05 -8.40
CA LEU A 36 -18.99 11.42 -8.07
C LEU A 36 -18.83 12.93 -7.83
N GLU A 37 -19.53 13.77 -8.59
CA GLU A 37 -19.55 15.23 -8.40
C GLU A 37 -20.05 15.67 -7.02
N LYS A 38 -20.85 14.83 -6.35
CA LYS A 38 -21.43 15.12 -5.03
C LYS A 38 -20.53 14.67 -3.88
N VAL A 39 -19.48 13.90 -4.17
CA VAL A 39 -18.57 13.38 -3.15
C VAL A 39 -17.66 14.51 -2.68
N ASN A 40 -17.71 14.80 -1.37
CA ASN A 40 -16.88 15.83 -0.77
C ASN A 40 -15.49 15.28 -0.43
N ILE A 41 -14.45 16.03 -0.80
CA ILE A 41 -13.07 15.72 -0.47
C ILE A 41 -12.56 16.76 0.54
N PRO A 42 -12.01 16.34 1.70
CA PRO A 42 -11.43 17.28 2.65
C PRO A 42 -10.17 17.92 2.06
N VAL A 43 -10.16 19.25 1.99
CA VAL A 43 -9.01 20.04 1.56
C VAL A 43 -8.48 20.82 2.76
N PRO A 44 -7.20 20.67 3.15
CA PRO A 44 -6.64 21.44 4.25
C PRO A 44 -6.50 22.91 3.84
N PHE A 45 -6.73 23.86 4.74
CA PHE A 45 -6.57 25.30 4.51
C PHE A 45 -7.29 25.82 3.25
N SER A 46 -8.63 25.77 3.26
CA SER A 46 -9.47 26.27 2.15
C SER A 46 -9.22 27.75 1.80
N ASP A 47 -8.81 28.54 2.79
CA ASP A 47 -8.71 30.00 2.68
C ASP A 47 -7.37 30.46 2.07
N ASP A 48 -6.35 29.58 2.08
CA ASP A 48 -5.00 29.90 1.63
C ASP A 48 -4.44 28.77 0.72
N PRO A 49 -4.50 28.95 -0.61
CA PRO A 49 -4.10 27.93 -1.56
C PRO A 49 -2.63 27.50 -1.45
N GLU A 50 -1.72 28.42 -1.11
CA GLU A 50 -0.28 28.11 -1.03
C GLU A 50 0.00 27.22 0.18
N LYS A 51 -0.57 27.56 1.34
CA LYS A 51 -0.45 26.71 2.55
C LYS A 51 -1.12 25.35 2.36
N SER A 52 -2.26 25.32 1.68
CA SER A 52 -2.94 24.06 1.36
C SER A 52 -2.04 23.12 0.55
N LEU A 53 -1.39 23.63 -0.49
CA LEU A 53 -0.49 22.83 -1.33
C LEU A 53 0.75 22.37 -0.56
N ALA A 54 1.34 23.23 0.26
CA ALA A 54 2.48 22.88 1.10
C ALA A 54 2.15 21.75 2.09
N GLU A 55 0.99 21.82 2.74
CA GLU A 55 0.56 20.79 3.69
C GLU A 55 0.17 19.48 2.99
N GLN A 56 -0.50 19.55 1.83
CA GLN A 56 -0.74 18.37 1.01
C GLN A 56 0.59 17.69 0.62
N ALA A 57 1.60 18.46 0.21
CA ALA A 57 2.91 17.92 -0.13
C ALA A 57 3.61 17.28 1.08
N ARG A 58 3.52 17.91 2.26
CA ARG A 58 4.06 17.36 3.50
C ARG A 58 3.39 16.04 3.88
N ILE A 59 2.06 15.96 3.80
CA ILE A 59 1.29 14.74 4.07
C ILE A 59 1.69 13.64 3.08
N VAL A 60 1.70 13.96 1.78
CA VAL A 60 2.09 13.01 0.73
C VAL A 60 3.50 12.50 0.95
N ALA A 61 4.45 13.35 1.31
CA ALA A 61 5.83 12.93 1.55
C ALA A 61 5.97 11.96 2.74
N ILE A 62 5.11 12.07 3.75
CA ILE A 62 5.07 11.14 4.88
C ILE A 62 4.46 9.80 4.43
N LEU A 63 3.33 9.85 3.74
CA LEU A 63 2.62 8.64 3.27
C LEU A 63 3.43 7.87 2.23
N ASP A 64 4.08 8.56 1.29
CA ASP A 64 4.96 7.95 0.29
C ASP A 64 6.12 7.19 0.94
N LYS A 65 6.66 7.66 2.07
CA LYS A 65 7.71 6.94 2.81
C LYS A 65 7.18 5.64 3.40
N PHE A 66 5.98 5.65 3.99
CA PHE A 66 5.38 4.43 4.51
C PHE A 66 5.02 3.45 3.40
N ASP A 67 4.41 3.94 2.33
CA ASP A 67 4.04 3.13 1.17
C ASP A 67 5.27 2.47 0.53
N ALA A 68 6.36 3.22 0.35
CA ALA A 68 7.63 2.68 -0.13
C ALA A 68 8.17 1.59 0.80
N LEU A 69 8.14 1.77 2.12
CA LEU A 69 8.63 0.76 3.06
C LEU A 69 7.77 -0.51 3.06
N THR A 70 6.44 -0.40 2.95
CA THR A 70 5.55 -1.56 3.08
C THR A 70 5.31 -2.30 1.77
N ASN A 71 5.24 -1.57 0.65
CA ASN A 71 4.78 -2.11 -0.63
C ASN A 71 5.86 -2.15 -1.71
N SER A 72 7.02 -1.50 -1.52
CA SER A 72 8.08 -1.55 -2.52
C SER A 72 8.66 -2.95 -2.65
N ILE A 73 8.62 -3.48 -3.87
CA ILE A 73 9.20 -4.77 -4.24
C ILE A 73 10.73 -4.66 -4.39
N THR A 74 11.26 -3.45 -4.57
CA THR A 74 12.70 -3.22 -4.77
C THR A 74 13.44 -2.94 -3.46
N GLU A 75 12.82 -2.18 -2.55
CA GLU A 75 13.52 -1.61 -1.38
C GLU A 75 12.71 -1.74 -0.07
N GLY A 76 11.53 -2.34 -0.11
CA GLY A 76 10.64 -2.47 1.05
C GLY A 76 10.74 -3.80 1.79
N LEU A 77 9.86 -3.96 2.77
CA LEU A 77 9.70 -5.18 3.56
C LEU A 77 9.50 -6.45 2.72
N PRO A 78 8.72 -6.46 1.61
CA PRO A 78 8.56 -7.65 0.78
C PRO A 78 9.89 -8.19 0.25
N ARG A 79 10.79 -7.28 -0.16
CA ARG A 79 12.12 -7.64 -0.64
C ARG A 79 12.97 -8.28 0.46
N GLU A 80 12.97 -7.67 1.65
CA GLU A 80 13.71 -8.21 2.78
C GLU A 80 13.18 -9.60 3.17
N ILE A 81 11.86 -9.77 3.24
CA ILE A 81 11.23 -11.06 3.56
C ILE A 81 11.65 -12.14 2.55
N GLU A 82 11.61 -11.84 1.25
CA GLU A 82 12.04 -12.78 0.20
C GLU A 82 13.50 -13.21 0.38
N LEU A 83 14.40 -12.25 0.65
CA LEU A 83 15.81 -12.54 0.89
C LEU A 83 16.03 -13.37 2.16
N ARG A 84 15.29 -13.07 3.24
CA ARG A 84 15.35 -13.83 4.49
C ARG A 84 14.81 -15.25 4.33
N GLN A 85 13.77 -15.45 3.52
CA GLN A 85 13.28 -16.79 3.19
C GLN A 85 14.31 -17.61 2.41
N LYS A 86 14.99 -17.00 1.42
CA LYS A 86 16.09 -17.65 0.69
C LYS A 86 17.25 -18.01 1.61
N GLN A 87 17.65 -17.06 2.47
CA GLN A 87 18.69 -17.28 3.47
C GLN A 87 18.33 -18.42 4.42
N TYR A 88 17.10 -18.45 4.93
CA TYR A 88 16.60 -19.51 5.80
C TYR A 88 16.63 -20.88 5.10
N ALA A 89 16.13 -20.98 3.87
CA ALA A 89 16.14 -22.23 3.12
C ALA A 89 17.56 -22.77 2.92
N TYR A 90 18.51 -21.90 2.56
CA TYR A 90 19.92 -22.27 2.41
C TYR A 90 20.50 -22.86 3.70
N TYR A 91 20.34 -22.17 4.83
CA TYR A 91 20.88 -22.66 6.11
C TYR A 91 20.15 -23.88 6.64
N ARG A 92 18.84 -24.00 6.42
CA ARG A 92 18.07 -25.19 6.75
C ARG A 92 18.63 -26.41 6.02
N ASP A 93 18.85 -26.31 4.72
CA ASP A 93 19.33 -27.42 3.90
C ASP A 93 20.78 -27.76 4.25
N LEU A 94 21.62 -26.77 4.60
CA LEU A 94 22.98 -26.98 5.09
C LEU A 94 23.00 -27.73 6.43
N LEU A 95 22.23 -27.26 7.43
CA LEU A 95 22.20 -27.84 8.77
C LEU A 95 21.56 -29.23 8.81
N LEU A 96 20.60 -29.48 7.93
CA LEU A 96 19.91 -30.78 7.80
C LEU A 96 20.56 -31.68 6.74
N SER A 97 21.72 -31.30 6.20
CA SER A 97 22.56 -32.18 5.39
C SER A 97 23.46 -33.00 6.31
N PHE A 98 23.07 -34.24 6.57
CA PHE A 98 23.88 -35.18 7.33
C PHE A 98 24.73 -36.03 6.39
N PRO A 99 26.02 -36.27 6.71
CA PRO A 99 26.82 -37.25 5.98
C PRO A 99 26.12 -38.61 6.01
N LYS A 100 25.98 -39.25 4.83
CA LYS A 100 25.48 -40.62 4.79
C LYS A 100 26.50 -41.54 5.46
N PRO A 101 26.07 -42.51 6.29
CA PRO A 101 27.00 -43.49 6.84
C PRO A 101 27.69 -44.21 5.68
N VAL A 102 29.03 -44.21 5.70
CA VAL A 102 29.84 -44.94 4.72
C VAL A 102 29.57 -46.41 4.98
N VAL A 103 28.82 -47.07 4.08
CA VAL A 103 28.67 -48.52 4.13
C VAL A 103 30.01 -49.10 3.72
N VAL A 104 30.80 -49.52 4.71
CA VAL A 104 32.03 -50.27 4.46
C VAL A 104 31.58 -51.71 4.20
N GLU A 105 31.50 -52.09 2.92
CA GLU A 105 31.32 -53.49 2.54
C GLU A 105 32.55 -54.29 2.99
N ALA A 106 32.29 -55.36 3.74
CA ALA A 106 33.29 -56.28 4.29
C ALA A 106 33.36 -57.56 3.45
#